data_AF-A0A1F6TGQ9-F1
#
_entry.id   AF-A0A1F6TGQ9-F1
#
_cell.length_a   1.000
_cell.length_b   1.000
_cell.length_c   1.000
_cell.angle_alpha   90.00
_cell.angle_beta   90.00
_cell.angle_gamma   90.00
#
_symmetry.space_group_name_H-M   'P 1'
#
loop_
_entity.id
_entity.type
_entity.pdbx_description
1 polymer ?
#
loop_
_entity_poly.entity_id
_entity_poly.type
_entity_poly.pdbx_seq_one_letter_code
_entity_poly.pdbx_strand_id
1 'polypeptide(L)'
;MKADAGTYGMAIMAVKDARAVRELNRKQRVKMAHGKEGHAVTDIIVQEGIYTFETWGPANAVAEPVVYLIGSSVVGGCYRVHTKRGPDENLNAPGMHFEPLAFAEPCLPDPKQEPGASPNRFYAYGVIARLALLAAARELKAVTSDKIQDTSQRT
;
A
#
# COMPACT_ATOMS: atom_id res chain seq x y z
N MET A 1 6.55 -1.38 10.66
CA MET A 1 7.55 -2.46 10.41
C MET A 1 6.90 -3.56 9.59
N LYS A 2 7.64 -4.10 8.63
CA LYS A 2 7.24 -5.24 7.80
C LYS A 2 8.36 -6.27 7.80
N ALA A 3 8.08 -7.46 8.30
CA ALA A 3 9.01 -8.58 8.37
C ALA A 3 8.71 -9.54 7.22
N ASP A 4 9.65 -9.69 6.29
CA ASP A 4 9.48 -10.42 5.05
C ASP A 4 10.14 -11.80 5.11
N ALA A 5 9.41 -12.82 4.65
CA ALA A 5 9.88 -14.19 4.49
C ALA A 5 9.71 -14.68 3.04
N GLY A 6 9.66 -13.74 2.08
CA GLY A 6 9.51 -14.04 0.65
C GLY A 6 8.16 -14.68 0.33
N THR A 7 8.19 -15.86 -0.32
CA THR A 7 6.97 -16.60 -0.69
C THR A 7 6.12 -17.04 0.52
N TYR A 8 6.71 -17.03 1.72
CA TYR A 8 6.05 -17.41 2.97
C TYR A 8 5.35 -16.23 3.65
N GLY A 9 5.29 -15.08 2.98
CA GLY A 9 4.49 -13.93 3.35
C GLY A 9 5.20 -12.94 4.26
N MET A 10 4.46 -11.89 4.61
CA MET A 10 5.00 -10.73 5.28
C MET A 10 4.17 -10.39 6.51
N ALA A 11 4.82 -10.30 7.67
CA ALA A 11 4.20 -9.89 8.91
C ALA A 11 4.31 -8.37 9.11
N ILE A 12 3.16 -7.73 9.34
CA ILE A 12 3.09 -6.28 9.53
C ILE A 12 2.77 -5.94 10.98
N MET A 13 3.48 -4.93 11.50
CA MET A 13 3.26 -4.35 12.82
C MET A 13 3.46 -2.83 12.77
N ALA A 14 2.45 -2.10 13.24
CA ALA A 14 2.56 -0.65 13.50
C ALA A 14 3.21 -0.44 14.87
N VAL A 15 4.13 0.53 14.96
CA VAL A 15 4.90 0.83 16.17
C VAL A 15 4.93 2.34 16.34
N LYS A 16 4.58 2.83 17.54
CA LYS A 16 4.57 4.27 17.87
C LYS A 16 5.77 4.71 18.71
N ASP A 17 6.42 3.77 19.40
CA ASP A 17 7.59 4.00 20.25
C ASP A 17 8.61 2.86 20.02
N ALA A 18 9.90 3.20 19.95
CA ALA A 18 10.99 2.25 19.86
C ALA A 18 10.97 1.18 20.98
N ARG A 19 10.46 1.51 22.19
CA ARG A 19 10.31 0.54 23.29
C ARG A 19 9.41 -0.64 22.92
N ALA A 20 8.37 -0.41 22.11
CA ALA A 20 7.45 -1.46 21.69
C ALA A 20 8.15 -2.54 20.84
N VAL A 21 9.27 -2.22 20.18
CA VAL A 21 10.08 -3.19 19.43
C VAL A 21 10.91 -4.07 20.37
N ARG A 22 11.34 -3.53 21.52
CA ARG A 22 12.11 -4.28 22.53
C ARG A 22 11.20 -5.16 23.39
N GLU A 23 9.97 -4.73 23.63
CA GLU A 23 9.03 -5.35 24.57
C GLU A 23 7.94 -6.18 23.86
N LEU A 24 8.27 -6.80 22.73
CA LEU A 24 7.33 -7.65 22.00
C LEU A 24 6.89 -8.84 22.85
N ASN A 25 5.57 -9.04 22.97
CA ASN A 25 5.02 -10.22 23.63
C ASN A 25 5.27 -11.49 22.80
N ARG A 26 5.06 -12.68 23.40
CA ARG A 26 5.31 -13.97 22.74
C ARG A 26 4.61 -14.09 21.38
N LYS A 27 3.37 -13.64 21.27
CA LYS A 27 2.58 -13.71 20.03
C LYS A 27 3.16 -12.80 18.94
N GLN A 28 3.56 -11.59 19.30
CA GLN A 28 4.19 -10.63 18.40
C GLN A 28 5.56 -11.14 17.93
N ARG A 29 6.38 -11.70 18.84
CA ARG A 29 7.67 -12.29 18.47
C ARG A 29 7.53 -13.42 17.47
N VAL A 30 6.61 -14.37 17.70
CA VAL A 30 6.37 -15.47 16.76
C VAL A 30 5.91 -14.93 15.41
N LYS A 31 4.96 -13.98 15.41
CA LYS A 31 4.46 -13.34 14.18
C LYS A 31 5.57 -12.63 13.39
N MET A 32 6.52 -11.98 14.08
CA MET A 32 7.57 -11.17 13.44
C MET A 32 8.86 -11.96 13.15
N ALA A 33 9.03 -13.17 13.69
CA ALA A 33 10.21 -14.00 13.49
C ALA A 33 10.00 -15.07 12.40
N HIS A 34 8.76 -15.56 12.25
CA HIS A 34 8.44 -16.61 11.29
C HIS A 34 7.28 -16.20 10.38
N GLY A 35 7.48 -16.43 9.07
CA GLY A 35 6.41 -16.41 8.08
C GLY A 35 5.52 -17.65 8.18
N LYS A 36 4.74 -17.92 7.13
CA LYS A 36 3.99 -19.16 7.00
C LYS A 36 4.93 -20.38 7.10
N GLU A 37 4.43 -21.46 7.68
CA GLU A 37 5.12 -22.75 7.79
C GLU A 37 6.45 -22.72 8.58
N GLY A 38 6.68 -21.66 9.38
CA GLY A 38 7.85 -21.58 10.26
C GLY A 38 9.13 -21.07 9.58
N HIS A 39 9.06 -20.66 8.31
CA HIS A 39 10.20 -20.06 7.62
C HIS A 39 10.65 -18.77 8.32
N ALA A 40 11.97 -18.65 8.54
CA ALA A 40 12.53 -17.48 9.19
C ALA A 40 12.38 -16.24 8.31
N VAL A 41 12.12 -15.11 8.95
CA VAL A 41 12.17 -13.79 8.32
C VAL A 41 13.61 -13.46 7.94
N THR A 42 13.83 -13.03 6.70
CA THR A 42 15.15 -12.67 6.17
C THR A 42 15.38 -11.17 6.17
N ASP A 43 14.31 -10.39 6.00
CA ASP A 43 14.40 -8.95 5.77
C ASP A 43 13.37 -8.18 6.60
N ILE A 44 13.75 -6.98 7.04
CA ILE A 44 12.86 -6.08 7.79
C ILE A 44 12.86 -4.71 7.11
N ILE A 45 11.66 -4.25 6.77
CA ILE A 45 11.41 -2.91 6.22
C ILE A 45 10.77 -2.04 7.30
N VAL A 46 11.38 -0.88 7.54
CA VAL A 46 10.80 0.19 8.38
C VAL A 46 10.28 1.27 7.44
N GLN A 47 9.00 1.61 7.62
CA GLN A 47 8.32 2.62 6.81
C GLN A 47 7.55 3.54 7.74
N GLU A 48 7.55 4.84 7.41
CA GLU A 48 6.68 5.83 8.02
C GLU A 48 5.21 5.42 7.86
N GLY A 49 4.42 5.58 8.92
CA GLY A 49 2.99 5.37 8.87
C GLY A 49 2.29 6.60 8.30
N ILE A 50 1.59 6.44 7.18
CA ILE A 50 0.77 7.50 6.60
C ILE A 50 -0.66 7.33 7.09
N TYR A 51 -1.23 8.42 7.60
CA TYR A 51 -2.62 8.46 8.07
C TYR A 51 -3.57 8.59 6.89
N THR A 52 -4.78 8.04 7.02
CA THR A 52 -5.91 8.40 6.17
C THR A 52 -6.98 9.10 6.97
N PHE A 53 -7.43 10.24 6.46
CA PHE A 53 -8.56 11.00 7.01
C PHE A 53 -9.76 10.99 6.07
N GLU A 54 -9.69 10.21 4.98
CA GLU A 54 -10.83 10.01 4.11
C GLU A 54 -11.86 9.09 4.78
N THR A 55 -13.13 9.44 4.59
CA THR A 55 -14.24 8.71 5.20
C THR A 55 -15.30 8.38 4.16
N TRP A 56 -15.98 7.26 4.34
CA TRP A 56 -17.04 6.80 3.45
C TRP A 56 -18.36 6.56 4.19
N GLY A 57 -19.45 6.92 3.52
CA GLY A 57 -20.82 6.65 3.96
C GLY A 57 -21.27 7.42 5.20
N PRO A 58 -22.52 7.23 5.65
CA PRO A 58 -23.12 7.97 6.75
C PRO A 58 -22.47 7.68 8.11
N ALA A 59 -21.78 6.55 8.24
CA ALA A 59 -21.06 6.18 9.45
C ALA A 59 -19.65 6.81 9.53
N ASN A 60 -19.24 7.61 8.52
CA ASN A 60 -17.89 8.18 8.40
C ASN A 60 -16.79 7.11 8.61
N ALA A 61 -16.97 5.94 8.01
CA ALA A 61 -16.01 4.84 8.14
C ALA A 61 -14.70 5.20 7.45
N VAL A 62 -13.56 4.87 8.07
CA VAL A 62 -12.24 5.20 7.53
C VAL A 62 -12.04 4.51 6.18
N ALA A 63 -11.54 5.26 5.20
CA ALA A 63 -11.37 4.80 3.83
C ALA A 63 -9.97 5.14 3.29
N GLU A 64 -9.46 4.33 2.37
CA GLU A 64 -8.26 4.63 1.58
C GLU A 64 -8.51 4.37 0.09
N PRO A 65 -8.09 5.28 -0.82
CA PRO A 65 -8.31 5.09 -2.25
C PRO A 65 -7.39 4.02 -2.82
N VAL A 66 -7.94 3.17 -3.70
CA VAL A 66 -7.23 2.18 -4.51
C VAL A 66 -7.41 2.57 -5.97
N VAL A 67 -6.31 2.76 -6.69
CA VAL A 67 -6.31 3.18 -8.10
C VAL A 67 -5.83 2.03 -8.99
N TYR A 68 -6.59 1.71 -10.03
CA TYR A 68 -6.25 0.70 -11.03
C TYR A 68 -5.69 1.35 -12.30
N LEU A 69 -4.62 0.75 -12.82
CA LEU A 69 -3.97 1.15 -14.07
C LEU A 69 -3.88 -0.04 -15.03
N ILE A 70 -4.07 0.22 -16.33
CA ILE A 70 -3.72 -0.70 -17.42
C ILE A 70 -2.66 -0.01 -18.27
N GLY A 71 -1.47 -0.61 -18.34
CA GLY A 71 -0.29 0.11 -18.81
C GLY A 71 -0.05 1.35 -17.93
N SER A 72 0.12 2.52 -18.54
CA SER A 72 0.27 3.80 -17.84
C SER A 72 -1.04 4.58 -17.64
N SER A 73 -2.16 4.03 -18.09
CA SER A 73 -3.47 4.69 -18.06
C SER A 73 -4.24 4.34 -16.81
N VAL A 74 -4.75 5.36 -16.11
CA VAL A 74 -5.70 5.18 -14.99
C VAL A 74 -7.05 4.80 -15.57
N VAL A 75 -7.60 3.66 -15.12
CA VAL A 75 -8.86 3.10 -15.66
C VAL A 75 -10.01 3.09 -14.65
N GLY A 76 -9.70 3.28 -13.37
CA GLY A 76 -10.70 3.13 -12.32
C GLY A 76 -10.09 2.97 -10.95
N GLY A 77 -10.94 2.66 -9.97
CA GLY A 77 -10.55 2.57 -8.58
C GLY A 77 -11.70 2.14 -7.67
N CYS A 78 -11.39 1.96 -6.40
CA CYS A 78 -12.36 1.78 -5.33
C CYS A 78 -11.82 2.40 -4.05
N TYR A 79 -12.69 2.64 -3.08
CA TYR A 79 -12.27 2.87 -1.71
C TYR A 79 -12.20 1.54 -0.98
N ARG A 80 -11.10 1.27 -0.28
CA ARG A 80 -11.09 0.26 0.77
C ARG A 80 -11.61 0.90 2.05
N VAL A 81 -12.71 0.38 2.57
CA VAL A 81 -13.42 0.93 3.72
C VAL A 81 -13.33 -0.04 4.90
N HIS A 82 -13.11 0.50 6.10
CA HIS A 82 -13.07 -0.30 7.32
C HIS A 82 -13.77 0.42 8.48
N THR A 83 -14.84 -0.18 9.01
CA THR A 83 -15.69 0.44 10.05
C THR A 83 -15.12 0.33 11.48
N LYS A 84 -14.18 -0.59 11.69
CA LYS A 84 -13.57 -0.87 13.02
C LYS A 84 -12.08 -0.51 13.14
N ARG A 85 -11.54 0.27 12.21
CA ARG A 85 -10.12 0.67 12.19
C ARG A 85 -10.00 2.17 12.20
N GLY A 86 -8.97 2.67 12.85
CA GLY A 86 -8.64 4.09 12.92
C GLY A 86 -7.81 4.62 11.74
N PRO A 87 -7.66 5.95 11.64
CA PRO A 87 -6.84 6.65 10.65
C PRO A 87 -5.38 6.21 10.54
N ASP A 88 -4.82 5.66 11.62
CA ASP A 88 -3.41 5.28 11.76
C ASP A 88 -3.20 3.76 11.73
N GLU A 89 -4.25 3.00 11.39
CA GLU A 89 -4.22 1.55 11.33
C GLU A 89 -4.22 1.03 9.89
N ASN A 90 -3.67 -0.17 9.72
CA ASN A 90 -3.73 -0.87 8.44
C ASN A 90 -5.18 -1.31 8.15
N LEU A 91 -5.80 -0.72 7.13
CA LEU A 91 -7.16 -1.10 6.70
C LEU A 91 -7.17 -2.41 5.90
N ASN A 92 -6.00 -2.90 5.44
CA ASN A 92 -5.86 -4.25 4.87
C ASN A 92 -5.94 -5.32 5.97
N ALA A 93 -7.12 -5.47 6.57
CA ALA A 93 -7.39 -6.34 7.70
C ALA A 93 -8.78 -6.99 7.58
N PRO A 94 -9.03 -8.13 8.26
CA PRO A 94 -10.33 -8.79 8.23
C PRO A 94 -11.47 -7.84 8.65
N GLY A 95 -12.53 -7.77 7.83
CA GLY A 95 -13.65 -6.85 8.02
C GLY A 95 -13.65 -5.65 7.08
N MET A 96 -12.59 -5.44 6.31
CA MET A 96 -12.58 -4.48 5.20
C MET A 96 -13.53 -4.90 4.07
N HIS A 97 -14.06 -3.90 3.37
CA HIS A 97 -14.82 -4.07 2.13
C HIS A 97 -14.44 -2.98 1.14
N PHE A 98 -14.91 -3.10 -0.11
CA PHE A 98 -14.63 -2.15 -1.16
C PHE A 98 -15.90 -1.42 -1.59
N GLU A 99 -15.77 -0.12 -1.76
CA GLU A 99 -16.84 0.77 -2.18
C GLU A 99 -16.46 1.43 -3.52
N PRO A 100 -17.41 1.56 -4.47
CA PRO A 100 -17.08 2.08 -5.79
C PRO A 100 -16.52 3.51 -5.72
N LEU A 101 -15.32 3.69 -6.24
CA LEU A 101 -14.81 5.02 -6.57
C LEU A 101 -15.25 5.30 -8.01
N ALA A 102 -16.49 5.70 -8.17
CA ALA A 102 -17.00 6.07 -9.47
C ALA A 102 -16.28 7.35 -9.93
N PHE A 103 -15.38 7.23 -10.90
CA PHE A 103 -14.96 8.35 -11.72
C PHE A 103 -16.19 8.79 -12.52
N ALA A 104 -16.99 9.68 -11.94
CA ALA A 104 -18.18 10.22 -12.61
C ALA A 104 -17.80 10.99 -13.89
N GLU A 105 -16.56 11.47 -13.96
CA GLU A 105 -16.00 12.21 -15.07
C GLU A 105 -14.59 11.68 -15.40
N PRO A 106 -14.07 11.91 -16.63
CA PRO A 106 -12.69 11.63 -16.97
C PRO A 106 -11.73 12.18 -15.91
N CYS A 107 -10.59 11.52 -15.69
CA CYS A 107 -9.54 11.95 -14.75
C CYS A 107 -8.80 13.21 -15.27
N LEU A 108 -9.52 14.24 -15.68
CA LEU A 108 -8.99 15.52 -16.09
C LEU A 108 -9.21 16.53 -14.96
N PRO A 109 -8.17 17.27 -14.56
CA PRO A 109 -8.33 18.31 -13.56
C PRO A 109 -9.09 19.48 -14.18
N ASP A 110 -9.86 20.18 -13.35
CA ASP A 110 -10.48 21.45 -13.71
C ASP A 110 -9.74 22.59 -12.98
N PRO A 111 -8.93 23.39 -13.70
CA PRO A 111 -8.19 24.52 -13.13
C PRO A 111 -9.09 25.61 -12.54
N LYS A 112 -10.40 25.62 -12.85
CA LYS A 112 -11.35 26.60 -12.33
C LYS A 112 -11.97 26.17 -10.99
N GLN A 113 -11.79 24.92 -10.58
CA GLN A 113 -12.30 24.40 -9.32
C GLN A 113 -11.21 24.39 -8.26
N GLU A 114 -11.64 24.40 -7.00
CA GLU A 114 -10.72 24.29 -5.86
C GLU A 114 -9.88 23.00 -5.92
N PRO A 115 -8.65 22.98 -5.36
CA PRO A 115 -7.80 21.79 -5.37
C PRO A 115 -8.45 20.55 -4.74
N GLY A 116 -9.30 20.76 -3.73
CA GLY A 116 -10.03 19.71 -3.03
C GLY A 116 -11.28 19.20 -3.75
N ALA A 117 -11.70 19.83 -4.85
CA ALA A 117 -12.85 19.38 -5.62
C ALA A 117 -12.60 17.97 -6.18
N SER A 118 -13.66 17.17 -6.31
CA SER A 118 -13.58 15.77 -6.74
C SER A 118 -12.71 15.54 -7.99
N PRO A 119 -12.85 16.28 -9.12
CA PRO A 119 -12.01 16.04 -10.30
C PRO A 119 -10.52 16.30 -10.04
N ASN A 120 -10.18 17.36 -9.30
CA ASN A 120 -8.81 17.74 -8.97
C ASN A 120 -8.16 16.75 -7.98
N ARG A 121 -8.91 16.34 -6.96
CA ARG A 121 -8.48 15.34 -5.98
C ARG A 121 -8.22 13.99 -6.63
N PHE A 122 -9.12 13.54 -7.51
CA PHE A 122 -8.95 12.27 -8.22
C PHE A 122 -7.83 12.31 -9.26
N TYR A 123 -7.62 13.46 -9.91
CA TYR A 123 -6.44 13.66 -10.75
C TYR A 123 -5.14 13.50 -9.94
N ALA A 124 -5.07 14.08 -8.75
CA ALA A 124 -3.92 13.94 -7.86
C ALA A 124 -3.65 12.47 -7.48
N TYR A 125 -4.68 11.69 -7.16
CA TYR A 125 -4.53 10.23 -6.94
C TYR A 125 -3.92 9.54 -8.17
N GLY A 126 -4.40 9.88 -9.37
CA GLY A 126 -3.86 9.34 -10.61
C GLY A 126 -2.41 9.74 -10.90
N VAL A 127 -1.98 10.94 -10.50
CA VAL A 127 -0.57 11.36 -10.59
C VAL A 127 0.31 10.50 -9.66
N ILE A 128 -0.06 10.38 -8.38
CA ILE A 128 0.69 9.58 -7.40
C ILE A 128 0.75 8.10 -7.84
N ALA A 129 -0.35 7.55 -8.33
CA ALA A 129 -0.39 6.16 -8.80
C ALA A 129 0.55 5.94 -10.02
N ARG A 130 0.64 6.90 -10.94
CA ARG A 130 1.58 6.82 -12.07
C ARG A 130 3.04 6.95 -11.64
N LEU A 131 3.34 7.75 -10.62
CA LEU A 131 4.69 7.83 -10.04
C LEU A 131 5.07 6.50 -9.37
N ALA A 132 4.15 5.89 -8.62
CA ALA A 132 4.34 4.57 -8.03
C ALA A 132 4.56 3.49 -9.10
N LEU A 133 3.77 3.52 -10.18
CA LEU A 133 3.95 2.63 -11.34
C LEU A 133 5.34 2.80 -11.98
N LEU A 134 5.78 4.05 -12.18
CA LEU A 134 7.10 4.32 -12.74
C LEU A 134 8.23 3.79 -11.85
N ALA A 135 8.10 3.94 -10.53
CA ALA A 135 9.05 3.37 -9.57
C ALA A 135 9.10 1.84 -9.67
N ALA A 136 7.94 1.17 -9.66
CA ALA A 136 7.85 -0.28 -9.80
C ALA A 136 8.42 -0.77 -11.14
N ALA A 137 8.17 -0.05 -12.24
CA ALA A 137 8.73 -0.39 -13.55
C ALA A 137 10.26 -0.28 -13.59
N ARG A 138 10.84 0.73 -12.90
CA ARG A 138 12.29 0.89 -12.77
C ARG A 138 12.91 -0.22 -11.95
N GLU A 139 12.29 -0.58 -10.82
CA GLU A 139 12.72 -1.70 -9.97
C GLU A 139 12.71 -3.02 -10.75
N LEU A 140 11.60 -3.32 -11.45
CA LEU A 140 11.50 -4.52 -12.27
C LEU A 140 12.56 -4.58 -13.36
N LYS A 141 12.85 -3.44 -14.01
CA LYS A 141 13.90 -3.35 -15.04
C LYS A 141 15.27 -3.65 -14.44
N ALA A 142 15.61 -3.08 -13.29
CA ALA A 142 16.89 -3.31 -12.61
C ALA A 142 17.09 -4.80 -12.28
N VAL A 143 16.09 -5.42 -11.64
CA VAL A 143 16.12 -6.86 -11.29
C VAL A 143 16.26 -7.75 -12.54
N THR A 144 15.61 -7.37 -13.64
CA THR A 144 15.70 -8.15 -14.89
C THR A 144 17.05 -7.98 -15.57
N SER A 145 17.64 -6.77 -15.57
CA SER A 145 18.96 -6.52 -16.14
C SER A 145 20.07 -7.24 -15.38
N ASP A 146 20.00 -7.27 -14.04
CA ASP A 146 20.98 -7.97 -13.19
C ASP A 146 21.00 -9.48 -13.46
N LYS A 147 19.82 -10.10 -13.63
CA LYS A 147 19.71 -11.53 -13.97
C LYS A 147 20.35 -11.86 -15.32
N ILE A 148 20.22 -10.98 -16.31
CA ILE A 148 20.81 -11.18 -17.64
C ILE A 148 22.35 -11.13 -17.56
N GLN A 149 22.91 -10.23 -16.74
CA GLN A 149 24.36 -10.13 -16.52
C GLN A 149 24.94 -11.33 -15.76
N ASP A 150 24.26 -11.83 -14.71
CA ASP A 150 24.72 -13.03 -13.97
C ASP A 150 24.69 -14.29 -14.86
N THR A 151 23.70 -14.42 -15.76
CA THR A 151 23.68 -15.55 -16.71
C THR A 151 24.77 -15.49 -17.78
N SER A 152 25.27 -14.31 -18.13
CA SER A 152 26.31 -14.14 -19.18
C SER A 152 27.74 -14.15 -18.63
N GLN A 153 27.93 -14.09 -17.31
CA GLN A 153 29.22 -14.32 -16.65
C GLN A 153 29.47 -15.80 -16.28
N ARG A 154 28.45 -16.65 -16.38
CA ARG A 154 28.53 -18.11 -16.10
C ARG A 154 28.70 -18.98 -17.35
N THR A 155 28.78 -18.36 -18.53
CA THR A 155 29.07 -18.98 -19.83
C THR A 155 30.43 -18.52 -20.33
#